data_AF-A0A0F9KMI8-F1
#
_entry.id   AF-A0A0F9KMI8-F1
#
_cell.length_a   1.000
_cell.length_b   1.000
_cell.length_c   1.000
_cell.angle_alpha   90.00
_cell.angle_beta   90.00
_cell.angle_gamma   90.00
#
_symmetry.space_group_name_H-M   'P 1'
#
loop_
_entity.id
_entity.type
_entity.pdbx_description
1 polymer ?
#
loop_
_entity_poly.entity_id
_entity_poly.type
_entity_poly.pdbx_seq_one_letter_code
_entity_poly.pdbx_strand_id
1 'polypeptide(L)'
;MSLLEATDLMTIKLYYEFKKVGEDQKLIILEDDKAEELLLDPIEEKRVEVLETKWSPLSWKDQNDVMAAANKNIDPVSGERQFDFIVYRDSIIKRCLKSWDMKVNDKDVPVNASNIDKLPAKVVIKLYDKYNDRINYTEDEAKN
;
A
#
# COMPACT_ATOMS: atom_id res chain seq x y z
N MET A 1 18.61 23.68 -15.87
CA MET A 1 17.20 23.69 -15.44
C MET A 1 16.73 22.26 -15.40
N SER A 2 16.72 21.63 -14.21
CA SER A 2 16.14 20.30 -14.06
C SER A 2 14.65 20.48 -13.86
N LEU A 3 13.87 20.10 -14.88
CA LEU A 3 12.42 19.94 -14.79
C LEU A 3 12.15 18.83 -13.78
N LEU A 4 12.07 19.20 -12.50
CA LEU A 4 11.24 18.49 -11.54
C LEU A 4 9.82 18.62 -12.07
N GLU A 5 9.40 17.65 -12.89
CA GLU A 5 7.99 17.30 -12.90
C GLU A 5 7.66 16.99 -11.44
N ALA A 6 7.00 17.93 -10.77
CA ALA A 6 6.37 17.67 -9.50
C ALA A 6 5.32 16.59 -9.80
N THR A 7 5.74 15.33 -9.73
CA THR A 7 4.83 14.21 -9.75
C THR A 7 4.02 14.39 -8.48
N ASP A 8 2.77 14.84 -8.60
CA ASP A 8 1.86 14.95 -7.46
C ASP A 8 1.71 13.55 -6.86
N LEU A 9 2.49 13.29 -5.81
CA LEU A 9 2.44 12.01 -5.13
C LEU A 9 1.14 11.98 -4.32
N MET A 10 0.36 10.92 -4.53
CA MET A 10 -0.82 10.67 -3.74
C MET A 10 -0.39 10.24 -2.34
N THR A 11 -0.89 10.95 -1.34
CA THR A 11 -0.68 10.58 0.06
C THR A 11 -1.79 9.64 0.51
N ILE A 12 -1.41 8.50 1.09
CA ILE A 12 -2.32 7.49 1.61
C ILE A 12 -1.94 7.23 3.07
N LYS A 13 -2.93 7.33 3.95
CA LYS A 13 -2.80 6.99 5.36
C LYS A 13 -3.40 5.63 5.64
N LEU A 14 -2.70 4.85 6.45
CA LEU A 14 -3.16 3.59 6.99
C LEU A 14 -3.16 3.66 8.51
N TYR A 15 -4.33 3.42 9.11
CA TYR A 15 -4.50 3.39 10.55
C TYR A 15 -4.52 1.95 11.06
N TYR A 16 -3.80 1.69 12.14
CA TYR A 16 -3.73 0.35 12.73
C TYR A 16 -3.44 0.42 14.23
N GLU A 17 -3.74 -0.67 14.92
CA GLU A 17 -3.44 -0.83 16.35
C GLU A 17 -2.84 -2.22 16.60
N PHE A 18 -2.01 -2.33 17.63
CA PHE A 18 -1.55 -3.61 18.16
C PHE A 18 -2.37 -3.99 19.39
N LYS A 19 -3.18 -5.04 19.28
CA LYS A 19 -3.92 -5.60 20.41
C LYS A 19 -3.22 -6.83 20.97
N LYS A 20 -3.01 -6.85 22.28
CA LYS A 20 -2.53 -8.03 22.98
C LYS A 20 -3.64 -9.08 23.05
N VAL A 21 -3.38 -10.29 22.56
CA VAL A 21 -4.30 -11.43 22.59
C VAL A 21 -3.54 -12.59 23.24
N GLY A 22 -3.72 -12.76 24.55
CA GLY A 22 -2.92 -13.70 25.34
C GLY A 22 -1.46 -13.24 25.45
N GLU A 23 -0.52 -14.10 25.04
CA GLU A 23 0.91 -13.77 24.97
C GLU A 23 1.31 -13.08 23.66
N ASP A 24 0.45 -13.15 22.62
CA ASP A 24 0.74 -12.61 21.31
C ASP A 24 0.27 -11.16 21.14
N GLN A 25 0.93 -10.43 20.23
CA GLN A 25 0.45 -9.16 19.71
C GLN A 25 -0.16 -9.36 18.31
N LYS A 26 -1.37 -8.84 18.12
CA LYS A 26 -2.10 -8.91 16.85
C LYS A 26 -2.24 -7.51 16.26
N LEU A 27 -1.80 -7.37 15.02
CA LEU A 27 -2.04 -6.17 14.21
C LEU A 27 -3.48 -6.17 13.68
N ILE A 28 -4.17 -5.06 13.92
CA ILE A 28 -5.54 -4.80 13.46
C ILE A 28 -5.52 -3.52 12.64
N ILE A 29 -5.97 -3.62 11.39
CA ILE A 29 -6.19 -2.47 10.52
C ILE A 29 -7.51 -1.82 10.91
N LEU A 30 -7.51 -0.50 11.06
CA LEU A 30 -8.69 0.29 11.34
C LEU A 30 -9.26 0.86 10.04
N GLU A 31 -10.58 0.97 9.97
CA GLU A 31 -11.23 1.76 8.92
C GLU A 31 -11.12 3.25 9.25
N ASP A 32 -11.15 4.11 8.22
CA ASP A 32 -10.80 5.53 8.35
C ASP A 32 -11.72 6.26 9.32
N ASP A 33 -13.05 6.16 9.15
CA ASP A 33 -14.03 6.81 10.03
C ASP A 33 -13.80 6.44 11.50
N LYS A 34 -13.53 5.16 11.76
CA LYS A 34 -13.30 4.67 13.12
C LYS A 34 -11.97 5.15 13.68
N ALA A 35 -10.93 5.20 12.86
CA ALA A 35 -9.63 5.70 13.29
C ALA A 35 -9.69 7.18 13.63
N GLU A 36 -10.39 7.97 12.81
CA GLU A 36 -10.60 9.39 13.04
C GLU A 36 -11.38 9.65 14.34
N GLU A 37 -12.42 8.86 14.63
CA GLU A 37 -13.11 8.92 15.93
C GLU A 37 -12.18 8.63 17.12
N LEU A 38 -11.32 7.62 17.01
CA LEU A 38 -10.39 7.24 18.08
C LEU A 38 -9.27 8.27 18.29
N LEU A 39 -8.83 8.92 17.21
CA LEU A 39 -7.83 9.99 17.28
C LEU A 39 -8.36 11.27 17.97
N LEU A 40 -9.68 11.44 18.08
CA LEU A 40 -10.28 12.56 18.82
C LEU A 40 -10.28 12.34 20.35
N ASP A 41 -10.10 11.11 20.82
CA ASP A 41 -10.01 10.77 22.24
C ASP A 41 -8.52 10.71 22.68
N PRO A 42 -8.04 11.59 23.58
CA PRO A 42 -6.64 11.62 24.02
C PRO A 42 -6.12 10.31 24.66
N ILE A 43 -7.03 9.45 25.13
CA ILE A 43 -6.67 8.16 25.73
C ILE A 43 -6.46 7.11 24.63
N GLU A 44 -7.36 7.07 23.66
CA GLU A 44 -7.34 6.07 22.59
C GLU A 44 -6.40 6.47 21.43
N GLU A 45 -6.15 7.77 21.22
CA GLU A 45 -5.20 8.31 20.24
C GLU A 45 -3.84 7.61 20.36
N LYS A 46 -3.36 7.39 21.59
CA LYS A 46 -2.06 6.75 21.87
C LYS A 46 -1.97 5.28 21.45
N ARG A 47 -3.08 4.65 21.09
CA ARG A 47 -3.16 3.26 20.63
C ARG A 47 -3.23 3.14 19.12
N VAL A 48 -3.57 4.23 18.44
CA VAL A 48 -3.70 4.28 16.98
C VAL A 48 -2.36 4.68 16.40
N GLU A 49 -1.77 3.75 15.66
CA GLU A 49 -0.59 4.00 14.84
C GLU A 49 -1.04 4.45 13.45
N VAL A 50 -0.31 5.41 12.89
CA VAL A 50 -0.54 5.95 11.54
C VAL A 50 0.69 5.65 10.69
N LEU A 51 0.49 5.02 9.55
CA LEU A 51 1.50 4.88 8.51
C LEU A 51 1.11 5.81 7.35
N GLU A 52 1.88 6.87 7.16
CA GLU A 52 1.73 7.78 6.03
C GLU A 52 2.63 7.33 4.88
N THR A 53 2.05 7.19 3.70
CA THR A 53 2.73 6.70 2.49
C THR A 53 2.49 7.63 1.31
N LYS A 54 3.48 7.75 0.43
CA LYS A 54 3.40 8.56 -0.79
C LYS A 54 3.59 7.70 -2.03
N TRP A 55 2.70 7.86 -2.99
CA TRP A 55 2.58 6.99 -4.14
C TRP A 55 2.62 7.79 -5.44
N SER A 56 3.32 7.27 -6.44
CA SER A 56 3.15 7.76 -7.80
C SER A 56 1.94 7.08 -8.45
N PRO A 57 1.21 7.77 -9.34
CA PRO A 57 0.26 7.11 -10.21
C PRO A 57 0.97 6.09 -11.10
N LEU A 58 0.20 5.14 -11.60
CA LEU A 58 0.70 4.08 -12.46
C LEU A 58 0.82 4.61 -13.89
N SER A 59 2.02 4.60 -14.44
CA SER A 59 2.20 4.95 -15.86
C SER A 59 1.72 3.81 -16.76
N TRP A 60 1.38 4.13 -18.01
CA TRP A 60 1.07 3.10 -19.03
C TRP A 60 2.16 2.03 -19.15
N LYS A 61 3.43 2.45 -19.03
CA LYS A 61 4.57 1.54 -19.04
C LYS A 61 4.56 0.63 -17.80
N ASP A 62 4.36 1.20 -16.63
CA ASP A 62 4.29 0.43 -15.39
C ASP A 62 3.13 -0.57 -15.41
N GLN A 63 1.98 -0.20 -15.97
CA GLN A 63 0.81 -1.07 -16.07
C GLN A 63 1.14 -2.29 -16.93
N ASN A 64 1.76 -2.07 -18.09
CA ASN A 64 2.19 -3.15 -18.97
C ASN A 64 3.21 -4.06 -18.30
N ASP A 65 4.20 -3.49 -17.59
CA ASP A 65 5.22 -4.28 -16.89
C ASP A 65 4.61 -5.12 -15.75
N VAL A 66 3.68 -4.55 -14.98
CA VAL A 66 2.97 -5.22 -13.89
C VAL A 66 2.12 -6.37 -14.46
N MET A 67 1.34 -6.10 -15.50
CA MET A 67 0.53 -7.12 -16.18
C MET A 67 1.38 -8.22 -16.78
N ALA A 68 2.53 -7.87 -17.38
CA ALA A 68 3.46 -8.84 -17.92
C ALA A 68 4.06 -9.71 -16.81
N ALA A 69 4.38 -9.16 -15.64
CA ALA A 69 4.89 -9.93 -14.50
C ALA A 69 3.84 -10.92 -13.95
N ALA A 70 2.59 -10.47 -13.80
CA ALA A 70 1.49 -11.28 -13.26
C ALA A 70 1.05 -12.43 -14.19
N ASN A 71 1.30 -12.32 -15.51
CA ASN A 71 0.90 -13.32 -16.51
C ASN A 71 2.00 -14.34 -16.88
N LYS A 72 3.11 -14.40 -16.13
CA LYS A 72 4.23 -15.31 -16.43
C LYS A 72 3.97 -16.76 -16.01
N ASN A 73 3.01 -16.99 -15.13
CA ASN A 73 2.71 -18.33 -14.64
C ASN A 73 1.90 -19.09 -15.70
N ILE A 74 2.46 -20.19 -16.18
CA ILE A 74 1.79 -21.13 -17.08
C ILE A 74 1.40 -22.33 -16.25
N ASP A 75 0.12 -22.67 -16.27
CA ASP A 75 -0.37 -23.91 -15.66
C ASP A 75 0.25 -25.11 -16.40
N PRO A 76 1.03 -25.96 -15.71
CA PRO A 76 1.71 -27.08 -16.34
C PRO A 76 0.74 -28.15 -16.87
N VAL A 77 -0.53 -28.15 -16.43
CA VAL A 77 -1.55 -29.14 -16.82
C VAL A 77 -2.36 -28.65 -18.02
N SER A 78 -2.89 -27.43 -17.97
CA SER A 78 -3.72 -26.88 -19.04
C SER A 78 -2.92 -26.16 -20.14
N GLY A 79 -1.69 -25.74 -19.83
CA GLY A 79 -0.88 -24.88 -20.70
C GLY A 79 -1.38 -23.44 -20.78
N GLU A 80 -2.42 -23.10 -20.00
CA GLU A 80 -3.00 -21.77 -19.97
C GLU A 80 -2.19 -20.82 -19.08
N ARG A 81 -2.20 -19.53 -19.45
CA ARG A 81 -1.62 -18.49 -18.59
C ARG A 81 -2.57 -18.24 -17.43
N GLN A 82 -2.04 -18.37 -16.22
CA GLN A 82 -2.77 -18.02 -15.01
C GLN A 82 -2.29 -16.65 -14.52
N PHE A 83 -3.26 -15.76 -14.32
CA PHE A 83 -3.00 -14.45 -13.74
C PHE A 83 -2.76 -14.60 -12.24
N ASP A 84 -1.59 -14.15 -11.77
CA ASP A 84 -1.24 -14.17 -10.36
C ASP A 84 -1.53 -12.81 -9.72
N PHE A 85 -2.65 -12.74 -8.98
CA PHE A 85 -3.06 -11.54 -8.25
C PHE A 85 -2.09 -11.12 -7.14
N ILE A 86 -1.34 -12.07 -6.57
CA ILE A 86 -0.35 -11.77 -5.53
C ILE A 86 0.84 -11.05 -6.17
N VAL A 87 1.34 -11.56 -7.29
CA VAL A 87 2.43 -10.94 -8.06
C VAL A 87 1.99 -9.59 -8.62
N TYR A 88 0.75 -9.46 -9.10
CA TYR A 88 0.20 -8.20 -9.57
C TYR A 88 0.23 -7.13 -8.47
N ARG A 89 -0.37 -7.41 -7.31
CA ARG A 89 -0.41 -6.49 -6.16
C ARG A 89 0.99 -6.11 -5.70
N ASP A 90 1.86 -7.11 -5.51
CA ASP A 90 3.23 -6.90 -5.06
C ASP A 90 4.01 -6.01 -6.03
N SER A 91 3.84 -6.23 -7.34
CA SER A 91 4.46 -5.42 -8.38
C SER A 91 4.00 -3.97 -8.36
N ILE A 92 2.71 -3.73 -8.09
CA ILE A 92 2.17 -2.36 -7.94
C ILE A 92 2.81 -1.65 -6.76
N ILE A 93 2.82 -2.28 -5.59
CA ILE A 93 3.38 -1.66 -4.38
C ILE A 93 4.86 -1.33 -4.58
N LYS A 94 5.64 -2.27 -5.11
CA LYS A 94 7.08 -2.08 -5.35
C LYS A 94 7.40 -1.00 -6.37
N ARG A 95 6.48 -0.70 -7.30
CA ARG A 95 6.67 0.34 -8.32
C ARG A 95 6.15 1.69 -7.88
N CYS A 96 4.97 1.74 -7.29
CA CYS A 96 4.23 2.96 -7.04
C CYS A 96 4.53 3.59 -5.69
N LEU A 97 4.85 2.81 -4.65
CA LEU A 97 5.23 3.35 -3.36
C LEU A 97 6.60 4.04 -3.45
N LYS A 98 6.66 5.33 -3.13
CA LYS A 98 7.88 6.15 -3.23
C LYS A 98 8.50 6.49 -1.88
N SER A 99 7.67 6.72 -0.87
CA SER A 99 8.14 6.98 0.49
C SER A 99 7.10 6.56 1.52
N TRP A 100 7.55 6.31 2.74
CA TRP A 100 6.72 6.19 3.95
C TRP A 100 7.39 6.88 5.12
N ASP A 101 6.69 7.07 6.23
CA ASP A 101 7.19 7.66 7.48
C ASP A 101 7.68 6.64 8.51
N MET A 102 7.81 5.37 8.11
CA MET A 102 8.25 4.29 8.99
C MET A 102 9.68 4.49 9.52
N LYS A 103 9.86 4.31 10.83
CA LYS A 103 11.15 4.39 11.52
C LYS A 103 11.45 3.12 12.31
N VAL A 104 12.72 2.73 12.34
CA VAL A 104 13.25 1.66 13.21
C VAL A 104 14.47 2.19 13.95
N ASN A 105 14.42 2.21 15.29
CA ASN A 105 15.47 2.80 16.12
C ASN A 105 15.82 4.24 15.70
N ASP A 106 14.80 5.07 15.53
CA ASP A 106 14.88 6.48 15.09
C ASP A 106 15.48 6.71 13.69
N LYS A 107 15.68 5.65 12.90
CA LYS A 107 16.16 5.74 11.52
C LYS A 107 15.03 5.50 10.53
N ASP A 108 14.96 6.36 9.52
CA ASP A 108 14.02 6.22 8.42
C ASP A 108 14.28 4.89 7.70
N VAL A 109 13.22 4.12 7.51
CA VAL A 109 13.28 2.88 6.73
C VAL A 109 13.17 3.27 5.26
N PRO A 110 14.13 2.95 4.38
CA PRO A 110 13.99 3.26 2.97
C PRO A 110 12.94 2.36 2.31
N VAL A 111 12.17 2.92 1.37
CA VAL A 111 11.27 2.15 0.52
C VAL A 111 12.10 1.40 -0.53
N ASN A 112 12.15 0.08 -0.39
CA ASN A 112 12.75 -0.84 -1.36
C ASN A 112 12.07 -2.21 -1.24
N ALA A 113 12.28 -3.08 -2.24
CA ALA A 113 11.63 -4.39 -2.29
C ALA A 113 11.84 -5.21 -1.00
N SER A 114 13.06 -5.25 -0.46
CA SER A 114 13.36 -6.03 0.75
C SER A 114 12.61 -5.54 2.00
N ASN A 115 12.40 -4.23 2.12
CA ASN A 115 11.63 -3.67 3.24
C ASN A 115 10.12 -3.79 3.02
N ILE A 116 9.65 -3.68 1.77
CA ILE A 116 8.25 -3.93 1.42
C ILE A 116 7.88 -5.40 1.72
N ASP A 117 8.75 -6.35 1.41
CA ASP A 117 8.54 -7.78 1.64
C ASP A 117 8.44 -8.15 3.13
N LYS A 118 8.96 -7.29 4.03
CA LYS A 118 8.86 -7.45 5.48
C LYS A 118 7.56 -6.91 6.07
N LEU A 119 6.76 -6.18 5.28
CA LEU A 119 5.49 -5.68 5.76
C LEU A 119 4.53 -6.85 6.05
N PRO A 120 3.73 -6.77 7.12
CA PRO A 120 2.67 -7.73 7.35
C PRO A 120 1.71 -7.80 6.17
N ALA A 121 1.32 -9.01 5.74
CA ALA A 121 0.48 -9.20 4.55
C ALA A 121 -0.81 -8.36 4.59
N LYS A 122 -1.41 -8.16 5.77
CA LYS A 122 -2.59 -7.31 5.95
C LYS A 122 -2.34 -5.82 5.63
N VAL A 123 -1.16 -5.32 5.98
CA VAL A 123 -0.73 -3.94 5.68
C VAL A 123 -0.57 -3.80 4.17
N VAL A 124 0.12 -4.75 3.53
CA VAL A 124 0.32 -4.80 2.08
C VAL A 124 -1.01 -4.79 1.33
N ILE A 125 -1.96 -5.63 1.75
CA ILE A 125 -3.30 -5.71 1.15
C ILE A 125 -4.03 -4.36 1.29
N LYS A 126 -4.16 -3.83 2.51
CA LYS A 126 -4.93 -2.59 2.71
C LYS A 126 -4.29 -1.37 2.04
N LEU A 127 -2.95 -1.29 2.00
CA LEU A 127 -2.26 -0.22 1.27
C LEU A 127 -2.57 -0.29 -0.23
N TYR A 128 -2.55 -1.49 -0.81
CA TYR A 128 -2.95 -1.68 -2.19
C TYR A 128 -4.41 -1.31 -2.43
N ASP A 129 -5.33 -1.75 -1.57
CA ASP A 129 -6.76 -1.46 -1.71
C ASP A 129 -6.99 0.06 -1.71
N LYS A 130 -6.42 0.77 -0.72
CA LYS A 130 -6.49 2.24 -0.65
C LYS A 130 -5.89 2.93 -1.86
N TYR A 131 -4.77 2.42 -2.38
CA TYR A 131 -4.16 2.95 -3.61
C TYR A 131 -5.09 2.74 -4.80
N ASN A 132 -5.64 1.55 -4.96
CA ASN A 132 -6.54 1.18 -6.04
C ASN A 132 -7.83 2.01 -5.99
N ASP A 133 -8.42 2.20 -4.82
CA ASP A 133 -9.58 3.06 -4.64
C ASP A 133 -9.23 4.49 -5.09
N ARG A 134 -8.10 5.04 -4.63
CA ARG A 134 -7.71 6.41 -4.97
C ARG A 134 -7.55 6.65 -6.47
N ILE A 135 -7.00 5.69 -7.21
CA ILE A 135 -6.85 5.82 -8.67
C ILE A 135 -8.14 5.54 -9.45
N ASN A 136 -9.04 4.71 -8.93
CA ASN A 136 -10.31 4.44 -9.59
C ASN A 136 -11.29 5.61 -9.37
N TYR A 137 -11.29 6.23 -8.18
CA TYR A 137 -12.07 7.44 -7.90
C TYR A 137 -11.76 8.58 -8.89
N THR A 138 -10.51 8.72 -9.32
CA THR A 138 -10.13 9.75 -10.31
C THR A 138 -10.68 9.51 -11.72
N GLU A 139 -10.99 8.27 -12.10
CA GLU A 139 -11.55 7.99 -13.44
C GLU A 139 -13.06 8.27 -13.54
N ASP A 140 -13.80 8.11 -12.44
CA ASP A 140 -15.25 8.33 -12.41
C ASP A 140 -15.62 9.82 -12.25
N GLU A 141 -14.82 10.61 -11.53
CA GLU A 141 -14.98 12.06 -11.48
C GLU A 141 -14.60 12.75 -12.79
N ALA A 142 -13.70 12.15 -13.60
CA ALA A 142 -13.31 12.70 -14.91
C ALA A 142 -14.36 12.51 -16.02
N LYS A 143 -15.43 11.74 -15.76
CA LYS A 143 -16.52 11.44 -16.70
C LYS A 143 -17.82 12.20 -16.43
N ASN A 144 -17.89 12.97 -15.35
CA ASN A 144 -19.03 13.85 -15.00
C ASN A 144 -18.67 15.32 -15.17
#